data_AF-A0A108T8G9-F1
#
_entry.id   AF-A0A108T8G9-F1
#
_cell.length_a   1.000
_cell.length_b   1.000
_cell.length_c   1.000
_cell.angle_alpha   90.00
_cell.angle_beta   90.00
_cell.angle_gamma   90.00
#
_symmetry.space_group_name_H-M   'P 1'
#
loop_
_entity.id
_entity.type
_entity.pdbx_description
1 polymer ?
#
loop_
_entity_poly.entity_id
_entity_poly.type
_entity_poly.pdbx_seq_one_letter_code
_entity_poly.pdbx_strand_id
1 'polypeptide(L)'
;MKTLVYIVTCVVMLSVISCTSRNKGGDDVQVLMKDSTVISAPQRMQVSDTKVTITYKGREYRSSVVRRPDESLPVVTNEQGERFIDNSIALRITCGGKQIVDKVFTKESFASLVDARFLKYAILEGLVYDKTTPQGIIYAASICYPQSDLYVPLRLTVSADGKISMAKEELLEEVYGEDAVSN
;
A
#
# COMPACT_ATOMS: atom_id res chain seq x y z
N MET A 1 19.69 -49.29 -37.98
CA MET A 1 20.76 -50.28 -38.24
C MET A 1 22.07 -49.48 -38.30
N LYS A 2 22.70 -49.17 -37.16
CA LYS A 2 23.80 -49.90 -36.49
C LYS A 2 25.03 -50.16 -37.39
N THR A 3 26.08 -49.36 -37.19
CA THR A 3 27.53 -49.64 -37.31
C THR A 3 28.26 -48.31 -36.99
N LEU A 4 29.42 -48.18 -36.34
CA LEU A 4 30.38 -49.02 -35.61
C LEU A 4 31.31 -47.99 -34.92
N VAL A 5 31.42 -48.02 -33.58
CA VAL A 5 32.65 -48.33 -32.81
C VAL A 5 33.60 -47.16 -32.47
N TYR A 6 33.82 -47.07 -31.15
CA TYR A 6 34.70 -46.22 -30.36
C TYR A 6 36.20 -46.51 -30.57
N ILE A 7 37.05 -45.52 -30.24
CA ILE A 7 38.18 -45.57 -29.28
C ILE A 7 39.15 -44.44 -29.64
N VAL A 8 39.26 -43.40 -28.80
CA VAL A 8 40.52 -42.69 -28.54
C VAL A 8 40.47 -42.13 -27.11
N THR A 9 41.16 -42.82 -26.21
CA THR A 9 41.63 -42.30 -24.93
C THR A 9 43.10 -41.95 -25.07
N CYS A 10 43.48 -40.70 -24.86
CA CYS A 10 44.87 -40.31 -24.58
C CYS A 10 44.90 -39.50 -23.30
N VAL A 11 45.24 -40.19 -22.22
CA VAL A 11 45.63 -39.63 -20.93
C VAL A 11 47.01 -39.00 -21.09
N VAL A 12 47.15 -37.73 -20.75
CA VAL A 12 48.47 -37.13 -20.45
C VAL A 12 48.34 -36.39 -19.13
N MET A 13 48.66 -37.11 -18.06
CA MET A 13 49.11 -36.55 -16.79
C MET A 13 50.59 -36.25 -16.92
N LEU A 14 51.02 -35.00 -16.72
CA LEU A 14 52.38 -34.67 -16.28
C LEU A 14 52.34 -33.34 -15.51
N SER A 15 52.22 -33.48 -14.19
CA SER A 15 52.52 -32.46 -13.19
C SER A 15 54.04 -32.31 -13.04
N VAL A 16 54.55 -31.09 -13.20
CA VAL A 16 55.83 -30.66 -12.61
C VAL A 16 55.61 -29.39 -11.80
N ILE A 17 55.98 -29.49 -10.52
CA ILE A 17 55.99 -28.44 -9.52
C ILE A 17 57.20 -27.54 -9.78
N SER A 18 57.02 -26.23 -9.74
CA SER A 18 58.11 -25.33 -9.35
C SER A 18 57.56 -24.13 -8.59
N CYS A 19 57.94 -24.04 -7.32
CA CYS A 19 57.70 -22.90 -6.46
C CYS A 19 58.67 -21.78 -6.84
N THR A 20 58.16 -20.56 -7.03
CA THR A 20 58.98 -19.36 -6.93
C THR A 20 58.31 -18.38 -5.96
N SER A 21 59.03 -18.10 -4.89
CA SER A 21 58.70 -17.12 -3.87
C SER A 21 58.85 -15.70 -4.43
N ARG A 22 57.84 -14.85 -4.25
CA ARG A 22 58.06 -13.39 -4.21
C ARG A 22 56.97 -12.67 -3.42
N ASN A 23 57.34 -12.22 -2.22
CA ASN A 23 56.63 -11.23 -1.45
C ASN A 23 56.75 -9.85 -2.14
N LYS A 24 55.61 -9.24 -2.43
CA LYS A 24 55.34 -7.79 -2.53
C LYS A 24 53.85 -7.67 -2.18
N GLY A 25 53.50 -7.21 -0.99
CA GLY A 25 53.42 -5.78 -0.68
C GLY A 25 51.93 -5.47 -0.61
N GLY A 26 51.43 -5.26 0.61
CA GLY A 26 50.00 -5.32 0.95
C GLY A 26 49.12 -4.39 0.10
N ASP A 27 48.12 -4.99 -0.52
CA ASP A 27 46.85 -4.31 -0.73
C ASP A 27 46.17 -4.27 0.64
N ASP A 28 46.39 -3.16 1.33
CA ASP A 28 45.45 -2.70 2.35
C ASP A 28 44.15 -2.44 1.59
N VAL A 29 43.30 -3.46 1.49
CA VAL A 29 41.89 -3.26 1.18
C VAL A 29 41.36 -2.48 2.36
N GLN A 30 41.55 -1.16 2.33
CA GLN A 30 40.66 -0.24 2.97
C GLN A 30 39.31 -0.54 2.35
N VAL A 31 38.58 -1.43 3.02
CA VAL A 31 37.14 -1.48 2.99
C VAL A 31 36.76 -0.07 3.37
N LEU A 32 36.58 0.77 2.35
CA LEU A 32 35.97 2.07 2.48
C LEU A 32 34.60 1.72 3.06
N MET A 33 34.47 1.80 4.38
CA MET A 33 33.19 1.77 5.05
C MET A 33 32.46 2.94 4.45
N LYS A 34 31.68 2.63 3.43
CA LYS A 34 30.83 3.57 2.73
C LYS A 34 29.82 3.96 3.78
N ASP A 35 30.12 5.06 4.47
CA ASP A 35 29.25 5.74 5.40
C ASP A 35 28.01 6.15 4.60
N SER A 36 27.12 5.18 4.44
CA SER A 36 25.92 5.30 3.64
C SER A 36 24.84 5.79 4.57
N THR A 37 25.05 6.95 5.19
CA THR A 37 23.95 7.80 5.61
C THR A 37 23.29 8.40 4.37
N VAL A 38 22.87 7.55 3.42
CA VAL A 38 21.89 7.91 2.43
C VAL A 38 20.59 7.92 3.21
N ILE A 39 20.21 9.08 3.71
CA ILE A 39 18.84 9.30 4.17
C ILE A 39 17.99 9.10 2.92
N SER A 40 17.41 7.90 2.75
CA SER A 40 16.53 7.64 1.62
C SER A 40 15.37 8.62 1.70
N ALA A 41 14.99 9.21 0.56
CA ALA A 41 13.80 10.02 0.49
C ALA A 41 12.60 9.22 1.02
N PRO A 42 11.64 9.86 1.72
CA PRO A 42 10.44 9.16 2.18
C PRO A 42 9.72 8.46 1.02
N GLN A 43 9.32 7.23 1.24
CA GLN A 43 8.57 6.41 0.29
C GLN A 43 7.19 7.04 0.01
N ARG A 44 6.64 6.76 -1.17
CA ARG A 44 5.39 7.36 -1.64
C ARG A 44 4.50 6.32 -2.32
N MET A 45 3.19 6.46 -2.13
CA MET A 45 2.23 5.67 -2.89
C MET A 45 2.08 6.19 -4.33
N GLN A 46 1.70 5.29 -5.24
CA GLN A 46 1.25 5.66 -6.59
C GLN A 46 -0.01 6.53 -6.51
N VAL A 47 -0.07 7.54 -7.38
CA VAL A 47 -1.28 8.34 -7.60
C VAL A 47 -2.38 7.45 -8.17
N SER A 48 -3.60 7.60 -7.66
CA SER A 48 -4.80 6.97 -8.24
C SER A 48 -5.82 8.02 -8.63
N ASP A 49 -6.49 7.82 -9.77
CA ASP A 49 -7.62 8.62 -10.24
C ASP A 49 -8.71 7.66 -10.74
N THR A 50 -9.87 7.69 -10.08
CA THR A 50 -11.00 6.81 -10.40
C THR A 50 -12.24 7.64 -10.61
N LYS A 51 -12.96 7.37 -11.72
CA LYS A 51 -14.21 8.04 -12.07
C LYS A 51 -15.30 7.00 -12.23
N VAL A 52 -16.44 7.22 -11.58
CA VAL A 52 -17.58 6.30 -11.58
C VAL A 52 -18.87 7.09 -11.79
N THR A 53 -19.73 6.57 -12.67
CA THR A 53 -21.11 7.03 -12.81
C THR A 53 -22.01 6.19 -11.91
N ILE A 54 -22.74 6.84 -11.02
CA ILE A 54 -23.54 6.21 -9.96
C ILE A 54 -24.99 6.59 -10.14
N THR A 55 -25.89 5.61 -10.23
CA THR A 55 -27.34 5.87 -10.21
C THR A 55 -27.84 5.83 -8.77
N TYR A 56 -28.39 6.94 -8.27
CA TYR A 56 -28.93 7.03 -6.92
C TYR A 56 -30.24 7.84 -6.91
N LYS A 57 -31.32 7.27 -6.33
CA LYS A 57 -32.66 7.89 -6.27
C LYS A 57 -33.13 8.43 -7.64
N GLY A 58 -32.93 7.63 -8.69
CA GLY A 58 -33.35 7.95 -10.06
C GLY A 58 -32.55 9.06 -10.75
N ARG A 59 -31.41 9.48 -10.17
CA ARG A 59 -30.52 10.49 -10.76
C ARG A 59 -29.13 9.91 -11.00
N GLU A 60 -28.46 10.42 -12.04
CA GLU A 60 -27.08 10.09 -12.36
C GLU A 60 -26.12 11.05 -11.64
N TYR A 61 -25.21 10.48 -10.86
CA TYR A 61 -24.11 11.17 -10.21
C TYR A 61 -22.80 10.79 -10.89
N ARG A 62 -21.90 11.77 -11.08
CA ARG A 62 -20.53 11.53 -11.54
C ARG A 62 -19.58 11.77 -10.38
N SER A 63 -18.93 10.70 -9.95
CA SER A 63 -17.95 10.69 -8.87
C SER A 63 -16.54 10.64 -9.45
N SER A 64 -15.62 11.43 -8.89
CA SER A 64 -14.18 11.35 -9.13
C SER A 64 -13.48 11.30 -7.78
N VAL A 65 -12.60 10.30 -7.61
CA VAL A 65 -11.77 10.13 -6.43
C VAL A 65 -10.33 10.13 -6.86
N VAL A 66 -9.53 11.01 -6.25
CA VAL A 66 -8.11 11.14 -6.61
C VAL A 66 -7.24 11.13 -5.38
N ARG A 67 -6.40 10.10 -5.22
CA ARG A 67 -5.40 9.99 -4.15
C ARG A 67 -4.04 10.44 -4.66
N ARG A 68 -3.36 11.28 -3.90
CA ARG A 68 -1.97 11.67 -4.19
C ARG A 68 -1.15 11.72 -2.89
N PRO A 69 0.16 11.41 -2.96
CA PRO A 69 1.09 11.77 -1.90
C PRO A 69 1.02 13.28 -1.66
N ASP A 70 0.95 13.69 -0.40
CA ASP A 70 0.82 15.09 0.00
C ASP A 70 2.02 15.51 0.86
N GLU A 71 2.96 16.22 0.24
CA GLU A 71 4.20 16.65 0.88
C GLU A 71 3.99 17.73 1.95
N SER A 72 2.80 18.33 2.02
CA SER A 72 2.46 19.30 3.06
C SER A 72 2.11 18.63 4.39
N LEU A 73 1.81 17.32 4.38
CA LEU A 73 1.48 16.56 5.57
C LEU A 73 2.73 16.07 6.32
N PRO A 74 2.65 15.84 7.64
CA PRO A 74 3.75 15.27 8.41
C PRO A 74 4.19 13.92 7.83
N VAL A 75 5.51 13.72 7.73
CA VAL A 75 6.10 12.43 7.35
C VAL A 75 5.74 11.38 8.39
N VAL A 76 5.22 10.25 7.95
CA VAL A 76 4.94 9.09 8.80
C VAL A 76 6.20 8.25 8.90
N THR A 77 6.56 7.81 10.10
CA THR A 77 7.69 6.91 10.32
C THR A 77 7.18 5.66 11.01
N ASN A 78 7.36 4.49 10.40
CA ASN A 78 6.93 3.21 10.99
C ASN A 78 7.85 2.78 12.15
N GLU A 79 7.54 1.65 12.77
CA GLU A 79 8.32 1.14 13.91
C GLU A 79 9.77 0.76 13.53
N GLN A 80 10.01 0.44 12.26
CA GLN A 80 11.31 0.11 11.69
C GLN A 80 12.15 1.36 11.32
N GLY A 81 11.60 2.57 11.48
CA GLY A 81 12.26 3.82 11.14
C GLY A 81 12.17 4.22 9.67
N GLU A 82 11.40 3.49 8.86
CA GLU A 82 11.15 3.83 7.46
C GLU A 82 10.17 4.99 7.35
N ARG A 83 10.40 5.87 6.37
CA ARG A 83 9.69 7.14 6.22
C ARG A 83 8.74 7.10 5.05
N PHE A 84 7.53 7.61 5.21
CA PHE A 84 6.46 7.61 4.21
C PHE A 84 5.82 9.00 4.10
N ILE A 85 5.49 9.41 2.87
CA ILE A 85 4.60 10.55 2.62
C ILE A 85 3.17 10.04 2.72
N ASP A 86 2.37 10.66 3.60
CA ASP A 86 0.94 10.40 3.70
C ASP A 86 0.19 10.96 2.49
N ASN A 87 -1.06 10.56 2.30
CA ASN A 87 -1.85 10.94 1.14
C ASN A 87 -2.98 11.91 1.51
N SER A 88 -3.35 12.71 0.52
CA SER A 88 -4.65 13.35 0.48
C SER A 88 -5.52 12.75 -0.62
N ILE A 89 -6.83 12.64 -0.36
CA ILE A 89 -7.81 12.09 -1.28
C ILE A 89 -8.87 13.15 -1.56
N ALA A 90 -8.94 13.60 -2.81
CA ALA A 90 -10.00 14.50 -3.27
C ALA A 90 -11.21 13.69 -3.75
N LEU A 91 -12.38 13.90 -3.14
CA LEU A 91 -13.67 13.40 -3.59
C LEU A 91 -14.45 14.53 -4.24
N ARG A 92 -14.83 14.34 -5.50
CA ARG A 92 -15.72 15.24 -6.25
C ARG A 92 -16.94 14.49 -6.74
N ILE A 93 -18.12 15.00 -6.43
CA ILE A 93 -19.39 14.42 -6.89
C ILE A 93 -20.21 15.52 -7.53
N THR A 94 -20.75 15.25 -8.72
CA THR A 94 -21.68 16.13 -9.42
C THR A 94 -22.96 15.38 -9.78
N CYS A 95 -24.08 16.08 -9.85
CA CYS A 95 -25.37 15.55 -10.30
C CYS A 95 -26.09 16.60 -11.13
N GLY A 96 -26.49 16.27 -12.37
CA GLY A 96 -27.18 17.21 -13.26
C GLY A 96 -26.41 18.52 -13.49
N GLY A 97 -25.08 18.46 -13.58
CA GLY A 97 -24.20 19.62 -13.76
C GLY A 97 -23.94 20.45 -12.49
N LYS A 98 -24.57 20.13 -11.35
CA LYS A 98 -24.31 20.79 -10.07
C LYS A 98 -23.27 20.02 -9.26
N GLN A 99 -22.37 20.75 -8.59
CA GLN A 99 -21.46 20.17 -7.61
C GLN A 99 -22.21 19.82 -6.33
N ILE A 100 -22.07 18.57 -5.89
CA ILE A 100 -22.66 18.02 -4.67
C ILE A 100 -21.59 17.91 -3.58
N VAL A 101 -20.39 17.44 -3.94
CA VAL A 101 -19.23 17.35 -3.05
C VAL A 101 -17.99 17.83 -3.79
N ASP A 102 -17.14 18.59 -3.12
CA ASP A 102 -15.73 18.82 -3.46
C ASP A 102 -14.99 18.95 -2.14
N LYS A 103 -14.37 17.85 -1.70
CA LYS A 103 -13.72 17.75 -0.40
C LYS A 103 -12.45 16.95 -0.50
N VAL A 104 -11.41 17.43 0.19
CA VAL A 104 -10.16 16.71 0.37
C VAL A 104 -10.14 16.07 1.76
N PHE A 105 -9.76 14.80 1.80
CA PHE A 105 -9.60 14.03 3.02
C PHE A 105 -8.13 13.72 3.27
N THR A 106 -7.76 13.69 4.54
CA THR A 106 -6.49 13.17 5.06
C THR A 106 -6.83 12.15 6.15
N LYS A 107 -5.86 11.39 6.67
CA LYS A 107 -6.14 10.46 7.78
C LYS A 107 -6.75 11.17 9.00
N GLU A 108 -6.40 12.42 9.23
CA GLU A 108 -6.94 13.26 10.31
C GLU A 108 -8.44 13.54 10.17
N SER A 109 -9.00 13.44 8.95
CA SER A 109 -10.46 13.51 8.74
C SER A 109 -11.22 12.41 9.48
N PHE A 110 -10.53 11.32 9.84
CA PHE A 110 -11.08 10.14 10.51
C PHE A 110 -10.54 9.95 11.94
N ALA A 111 -9.80 10.92 12.49
CA ALA A 111 -9.11 10.77 13.78
C ALA A 111 -10.05 10.44 14.96
N SER A 112 -11.32 10.84 14.88
CA SER A 112 -12.34 10.50 15.90
C SER A 112 -12.82 9.04 15.85
N LEU A 113 -12.50 8.31 14.77
CA LEU A 113 -12.96 6.94 14.52
C LEU A 113 -11.84 5.90 14.64
N VAL A 114 -10.58 6.35 14.79
CA VAL A 114 -9.38 5.51 14.73
C VAL A 114 -8.53 5.74 15.98
N ASP A 115 -7.98 4.67 16.56
CA ASP A 115 -7.08 4.76 17.71
C ASP A 115 -5.86 5.64 17.36
N ALA A 116 -5.54 6.59 18.22
CA ALA A 116 -4.48 7.57 17.96
C ALA A 116 -3.08 6.93 17.85
N ARG A 117 -2.84 5.80 18.53
CA ARG A 117 -1.56 5.07 18.40
C ARG A 117 -1.47 4.42 17.04
N PHE A 118 -2.58 3.86 16.53
CA PHE A 118 -2.64 3.36 15.16
C PHE A 118 -2.41 4.50 14.15
N LEU A 119 -3.14 5.62 14.29
CA LEU A 119 -3.08 6.74 13.36
C LEU A 119 -1.67 7.36 13.23
N LYS A 120 -0.88 7.33 14.30
CA LYS A 120 0.50 7.84 14.33
C LYS A 120 1.40 7.17 13.30
N TYR A 121 1.27 5.86 13.10
CA TYR A 121 2.12 5.06 12.21
C TYR A 121 1.45 4.74 10.86
N ALA A 122 0.20 5.17 10.68
CA ALA A 122 -0.60 4.85 9.52
C ALA A 122 -0.65 5.98 8.47
N ILE A 123 -1.05 5.63 7.25
CA ILE A 123 -1.32 6.54 6.13
C ILE A 123 -2.75 6.37 5.63
N LEU A 124 -3.33 7.42 5.05
CA LEU A 124 -4.60 7.33 4.33
C LEU A 124 -4.37 6.55 3.04
N GLU A 125 -4.95 5.37 2.95
CA GLU A 125 -4.72 4.45 1.85
C GLU A 125 -5.74 4.63 0.74
N GLY A 126 -7.03 4.58 1.04
CA GLY A 126 -8.04 4.42 -0.01
C GLY A 126 -9.35 5.11 0.26
N LEU A 127 -10.03 5.45 -0.82
CA LEU A 127 -11.45 5.79 -0.85
C LEU A 127 -12.02 5.24 -2.16
N VAL A 128 -12.96 4.32 -2.08
CA VAL A 128 -13.51 3.60 -3.23
C VAL A 128 -15.02 3.61 -3.12
N TYR A 129 -15.71 3.88 -4.24
CA TYR A 129 -17.16 3.72 -4.28
C TYR A 129 -17.51 2.25 -4.02
N ASP A 130 -18.37 2.01 -3.04
CA ASP A 130 -18.86 0.67 -2.70
C ASP A 130 -20.23 0.43 -3.35
N LYS A 131 -21.25 1.12 -2.85
CA LYS A 131 -22.64 0.91 -3.26
C LYS A 131 -23.51 2.13 -2.98
N THR A 132 -24.80 2.01 -3.31
CA THR A 132 -25.82 2.97 -2.85
C THR A 132 -26.75 2.30 -1.85
N THR A 133 -27.24 3.09 -0.91
CA THR A 133 -28.20 2.68 0.13
C THR A 133 -29.29 3.75 0.24
N PRO A 134 -30.43 3.48 0.91
CA PRO A 134 -31.42 4.52 1.17
C PRO A 134 -30.84 5.79 1.83
N GLN A 135 -29.82 5.61 2.67
CA GLN A 135 -29.10 6.66 3.41
C GLN A 135 -28.20 7.52 2.51
N GLY A 136 -27.54 6.93 1.52
CA GLY A 136 -26.63 7.67 0.65
C GLY A 136 -25.78 6.80 -0.29
N ILE A 137 -24.87 7.47 -0.99
CA ILE A 137 -23.78 6.87 -1.77
C ILE A 137 -22.67 6.50 -0.79
N ILE A 138 -22.31 5.22 -0.77
CA ILE A 138 -21.36 4.66 0.18
C ILE A 138 -19.99 4.54 -0.48
N TYR A 139 -18.97 4.98 0.24
CA TYR A 139 -17.58 4.75 -0.08
C TYR A 139 -16.92 3.96 1.05
N ALA A 140 -16.16 2.94 0.69
CA ALA A 140 -15.21 2.30 1.58
C ALA A 140 -13.94 3.17 1.64
N ALA A 141 -13.45 3.44 2.85
CA ALA A 141 -12.20 4.12 3.09
C ALA A 141 -11.27 3.21 3.91
N SER A 142 -9.97 3.35 3.71
CA SER A 142 -8.99 2.59 4.47
C SER A 142 -7.83 3.48 4.92
N ILE A 143 -7.39 3.24 6.16
CA ILE A 143 -6.16 3.78 6.73
C ILE A 143 -5.31 2.58 7.13
N CYS A 144 -4.08 2.49 6.63
CA CYS A 144 -3.24 1.30 6.78
C CYS A 144 -1.86 1.63 7.35
N TYR A 145 -1.21 0.62 7.94
CA TYR A 145 0.22 0.67 8.14
C TYR A 145 0.92 0.43 6.79
N PRO A 146 1.81 1.35 6.36
CA PRO A 146 2.55 1.19 5.11
C PRO A 146 3.28 -0.17 5.04
N GLN A 147 3.32 -0.78 3.85
CA GLN A 147 4.00 -2.05 3.59
C GLN A 147 3.51 -3.25 4.42
N SER A 148 2.27 -3.20 4.91
CA SER A 148 1.61 -4.31 5.58
C SER A 148 0.17 -4.47 5.10
N ASP A 149 -0.44 -5.61 5.43
CA ASP A 149 -1.86 -5.87 5.17
C ASP A 149 -2.79 -5.38 6.30
N LEU A 150 -2.25 -4.66 7.30
CA LEU A 150 -3.01 -4.19 8.46
C LEU A 150 -3.64 -2.82 8.17
N TYR A 151 -4.98 -2.79 8.14
CA TYR A 151 -5.75 -1.57 7.90
C TYR A 151 -6.99 -1.48 8.79
N VAL A 152 -7.49 -0.25 8.96
CA VAL A 152 -8.78 0.03 9.59
C VAL A 152 -9.80 0.34 8.50
N PRO A 153 -10.84 -0.51 8.33
CA PRO A 153 -11.92 -0.24 7.39
C PRO A 153 -12.84 0.86 7.95
N LEU A 154 -13.12 1.83 7.10
CA LEU A 154 -13.96 2.98 7.38
C LEU A 154 -15.02 3.09 6.28
N ARG A 155 -16.12 3.75 6.61
CA ARG A 155 -17.20 4.01 5.68
C ARG A 155 -17.51 5.48 5.65
N LEU A 156 -17.69 6.00 4.44
CA LEU A 156 -18.14 7.35 4.18
C LEU A 156 -19.48 7.31 3.45
N THR A 157 -20.47 8.01 3.96
CA THR A 157 -21.81 8.09 3.37
C THR A 157 -22.05 9.51 2.89
N VAL A 158 -22.35 9.67 1.60
CA VAL A 158 -22.74 10.94 0.99
C VAL A 158 -24.23 10.94 0.71
N SER A 159 -24.98 11.84 1.34
CA SER A 159 -26.41 12.03 1.06
C SER A 159 -26.63 12.79 -0.26
N ALA A 160 -27.87 12.80 -0.75
CA ALA A 160 -28.22 13.50 -2.00
C ALA A 160 -27.96 15.03 -1.97
N ASP A 161 -28.00 15.64 -0.78
CA ASP A 161 -27.68 17.06 -0.54
C ASP A 161 -26.19 17.30 -0.25
N GLY A 162 -25.34 16.28 -0.35
CA GLY A 162 -23.89 16.40 -0.21
C GLY A 162 -23.37 16.38 1.23
N LYS A 163 -24.21 16.09 2.22
CA LYS A 163 -23.74 15.87 3.60
C LYS A 163 -22.95 14.58 3.67
N ILE A 164 -21.89 14.61 4.47
CA ILE A 164 -20.95 13.52 4.63
C ILE A 164 -21.00 13.05 6.07
N SER A 165 -21.25 11.77 6.28
CA SER A 165 -21.05 11.10 7.56
C SER A 165 -20.00 10.00 7.41
N MET A 166 -19.29 9.72 8.49
CA MET A 166 -18.20 8.74 8.53
C MET A 166 -18.41 7.82 9.72
N ALA A 167 -18.09 6.54 9.55
CA ALA A 167 -18.17 5.53 10.60
C ALA A 167 -17.05 4.51 10.42
N LYS A 168 -16.71 3.79 11.49
CA LYS A 168 -15.91 2.57 11.37
C LYS A 168 -16.79 1.46 10.78
N GLU A 169 -16.24 0.65 9.88
CA GLU A 169 -16.96 -0.55 9.42
C GLU A 169 -16.84 -1.61 10.53
N GLU A 170 -17.97 -2.10 11.03
CA GLU A 170 -17.98 -3.22 11.96
C GLU A 170 -17.78 -4.51 11.17
N LEU A 171 -16.66 -5.21 11.43
CA LEU A 171 -16.50 -6.57 10.95
C LEU A 171 -17.45 -7.44 11.77
N LEU A 172 -18.48 -7.99 11.11
CA LEU A 172 -19.30 -9.04 11.71
C LEU A 172 -18.36 -10.22 12.02
N GLU A 173 -18.09 -10.47 13.30
CA GLU A 173 -17.47 -11.72 13.72
C GLU A 173 -18.44 -12.84 13.32
N GLU A 174 -18.03 -13.71 12.40
CA GLU A 174 -18.72 -14.97 12.16
C GLU A 174 -18.61 -15.79 13.45
N VAL A 175 -19.65 -15.70 14.29
CA VAL A 175 -19.81 -16.62 15.42
C VAL A 175 -20.05 -17.99 14.80
N TYR A 176 -18.98 -18.76 14.63
CA TYR A 176 -19.09 -20.20 14.39
C TYR A 176 -19.88 -20.76 15.56
N GLY A 177 -21.14 -21.14 15.30
CA GLY A 177 -21.95 -21.85 16.26
C GLY A 177 -21.22 -23.12 16.66
N GLU A 178 -20.84 -23.23 17.93
CA GLU A 178 -20.56 -24.52 18.53
C GLU A 178 -21.89 -25.29 18.49
N ASP A 179 -22.05 -26.12 17.47
CA ASP A 179 -23.03 -27.19 17.50
C ASP A 179 -22.70 -28.04 18.72
N ALA A 180 -23.47 -27.82 19.79
CA ALA A 180 -23.51 -28.69 20.94
C ALA A 180 -23.90 -30.09 20.45
N VAL A 181 -22.91 -30.93 20.20
CA VAL A 181 -23.10 -32.37 20.03
C VAL A 181 -23.51 -32.90 21.39
N SER A 182 -24.82 -32.94 21.62
CA SER A 182 -25.41 -33.81 22.61
C SER A 182 -25.28 -35.26 22.12
N ASN A 183 -24.46 -36.05 22.80
CA ASN A 183 -24.65 -37.49 22.93
C ASN A 183 -24.09 -37.97 24.27
#